data_AF-A0A7X9HCI5-F1
#
_entry.id   AF-A0A7X9HCI5-F1
#
_cell.length_a   1.000
_cell.length_b   1.000
_cell.length_c   1.000
_cell.angle_alpha   90.00
_cell.angle_beta   90.00
_cell.angle_gamma   90.00
#
_symmetry.space_group_name_H-M   'P 1'
#
loop_
_entity.id
_entity.type
_entity.pdbx_description
1 polymer ?
#
loop_
_entity_poly.entity_id
_entity_poly.type
_entity_poly.pdbx_seq_one_letter_code
_entity_poly.pdbx_strand_id
1 'polypeptide(L)' 'MSRINAKWHSANKMPKNPTLDQRVEWHIEHVKNCQCRPLAGKILEEIKKRKIKI' A
#
# COMPACT_ATOMS: atom_id res chain seq x y z
N MET A 1 12.07 -11.28 -9.69
CA MET A 1 12.79 -10.16 -9.06
C MET A 1 11.82 -9.00 -8.91
N SER A 2 11.31 -8.72 -7.72
CA SER A 2 10.34 -7.64 -7.50
C SER A 2 11.09 -6.30 -7.49
N ARG A 3 10.98 -5.53 -8.59
CA ARG A 3 11.68 -4.25 -8.75
C ARG A 3 11.06 -3.22 -7.80
N ILE A 4 11.79 -2.84 -6.76
CA ILE A 4 11.37 -1.79 -5.84
C ILE A 4 11.57 -0.41 -6.49
N ASN A 5 10.55 0.44 -6.40
CA ASN A 5 10.65 1.85 -6.77
C ASN A 5 11.24 2.64 -5.60
N ALA A 6 12.57 2.66 -5.49
CA ALA A 6 13.27 3.30 -4.38
C ALA A 6 12.94 4.79 -4.22
N LYS A 7 12.66 5.50 -5.33
CA LYS A 7 12.25 6.91 -5.32
C LYS A 7 10.90 7.08 -4.63
N TRP A 8 9.93 6.24 -4.99
CA TRP A 8 8.61 6.28 -4.38
C TRP A 8 8.66 5.93 -2.89
N HIS A 9 9.39 4.88 -2.49
CA HIS A 9 9.53 4.52 -1.06
C HIS A 9 10.23 5.60 -0.22
N SER A 10 11.15 6.35 -0.82
CA SER A 10 11.86 7.42 -0.12
C SER A 10 10.95 8.62 0.15
N ALA A 11 10.07 8.95 -0.80
CA ALA A 11 9.08 10.03 -0.67
C ALA A 11 7.85 9.63 0.16
N ASN A 12 7.38 8.39 0.00
CA ASN A 12 6.18 7.85 0.62
C ASN A 12 6.56 6.78 1.64
N LYS A 13 7.20 7.18 2.74
CA LYS A 13 7.50 6.25 3.83
C LYS A 13 6.25 5.98 4.64
N MET A 14 6.02 4.72 4.99
CA MET A 14 4.96 4.33 5.91
C MET A 14 5.20 5.03 7.27
N PRO A 15 4.19 5.69 7.86
CA PRO A 15 4.28 6.23 9.21
C PRO A 15 4.60 5.13 10.23
N LYS A 16 5.20 5.49 11.37
CA LYS A 16 5.57 4.53 12.42
C LYS A 16 4.36 3.87 13.09
N ASN A 17 3.24 4.59 13.20
CA ASN A 17 1.99 4.08 13.76
C ASN A 17 0.81 4.54 12.90
N PRO A 18 0.67 4.02 11.66
CA PRO A 18 -0.35 4.47 10.74
C PRO A 18 -1.71 3.95 11.19
N THR A 19 -2.75 4.76 11.01
CA THR A 19 -4.12 4.28 11.14
C THR A 19 -4.43 3.26 10.03
N LEU A 20 -5.51 2.49 10.19
CA LEU A 20 -5.95 1.55 9.15
C LEU A 20 -6.16 2.24 7.79
N ASP A 21 -6.77 3.43 7.82
CA ASP A 21 -6.98 4.28 6.65
C ASP A 21 -5.67 4.67 5.97
N GLN A 22 -4.74 5.28 6.71
CA GLN A 22 -3.42 5.66 6.17
C GLN A 22 -2.68 4.46 5.61
N ARG A 23 -2.78 3.30 6.27
CA ARG A 23 -2.15 2.07 5.82
C ARG A 23 -2.78 1.56 4.53
N VAL A 24 -4.10 1.63 4.39
CA VAL A 24 -4.82 1.25 3.17
C VAL A 24 -4.45 2.18 2.03
N GLU A 25 -4.54 3.49 2.22
CA GLU A 25 -4.19 4.50 1.21
C GLU A 25 -2.76 4.31 0.71
N TRP A 26 -1.81 4.14 1.64
CA TRP A 26 -0.42 3.90 1.29
C TRP A 26 -0.24 2.65 0.44
N HIS A 27 -0.94 1.54 0.73
CA HIS A 27 -0.83 0.32 -0.06
C HIS A 27 -1.48 0.44 -1.45
N ILE A 28 -2.54 1.23 -1.58
CA ILE A 28 -3.18 1.52 -2.87
C ILE A 28 -2.20 2.28 -3.77
N GLU A 29 -1.58 3.34 -3.25
CA GLU A 29 -0.56 4.10 -3.99
C GLU A 29 0.70 3.27 -4.25
N HIS A 30 1.10 2.44 -3.29
CA HIS A 30 2.21 1.51 -3.45
C HIS A 30 1.98 0.63 -4.66
N VAL A 31 0.86 -0.09 -4.78
CA VAL A 31 0.62 -1.00 -5.92
C VAL A 31 0.60 -0.28 -7.27
N LYS A 32 0.20 0.99 -7.31
CA LYS A 32 0.24 1.83 -8.53
C LYS A 32 1.67 2.22 -8.94
N ASN A 33 2.58 2.43 -7.98
CA ASN A 33 3.92 2.96 -8.22
C ASN A 33 5.05 1.91 -8.07
N CYS A 34 4.79 0.85 -7.31
CA CYS A 34 5.74 -0.16 -6.85
C CYS A 34 5.02 -1.49 -6.56
N GLN A 35 5.36 -2.54 -7.29
CA GLN A 35 4.79 -3.88 -7.09
C GLN A 35 5.75 -4.79 -6.31
N CYS A 36 6.63 -4.21 -5.48
CA CYS A 36 7.62 -5.01 -4.75
C CYS A 36 6.97 -5.97 -3.74
N ARG A 37 5.75 -5.65 -3.29
CA ARG A 37 4.95 -6.45 -2.37
C ARG A 37 3.49 -6.49 -2.83
N PRO A 38 2.89 -7.68 -2.99
CA PRO A 38 1.48 -7.80 -3.31
C PRO A 38 0.58 -7.39 -2.14
N LEU A 39 -0.58 -6.82 -2.46
CA LEU A 39 -1.66 -6.55 -1.51
C LEU A 39 -2.24 -7.87 -1.00
N ALA A 40 -2.02 -8.20 0.27
CA ALA A 40 -2.49 -9.45 0.87
C ALA A 40 -2.93 -9.27 2.33
N GLY A 41 -3.70 -10.24 2.82
CA GLY A 41 -4.14 -10.32 4.22
C GLY A 41 -5.16 -9.24 4.59
N LYS A 42 -5.05 -8.73 5.84
CA LYS A 42 -6.02 -7.80 6.43
C LYS A 42 -6.24 -6.52 5.62
N ILE A 43 -5.22 -6.03 4.90
CA ILE A 43 -5.34 -4.81 4.08
C ILE A 43 -6.21 -5.04 2.85
N LEU A 44 -6.05 -6.18 2.18
CA LEU A 44 -6.88 -6.51 1.02
C LEU A 44 -8.34 -6.69 1.44
N GLU A 45 -8.57 -7.36 2.57
CA GLU A 45 -9.93 -7.55 3.11
C GLU A 45 -10.57 -6.21 3.50
N GLU A 46 -9.80 -5.29 4.10
CA GLU A 46 -10.27 -3.94 4.43
C GLU A 46 -10.60 -3.14 3.17
N ILE A 47 -9.76 -3.19 2.13
CA ILE A 47 -10.03 -2.53 0.84
C ILE A 47 -11.32 -3.06 0.20
N LYS A 48 -11.49 -4.39 0.17
CA LYS A 48 -12.72 -5.03 -0.33
C LYS A 48 -13.94 -4.64 0.48
N LYS A 49 -13.83 -4.66 1.82
CA LYS A 49 -14.91 -4.27 2.74
C LYS A 49 -15.36 -2.83 2.52
N ARG A 50 -14.40 -1.93 2.30
CA ARG A 50 -14.64 -0.52 1.99
C ARG A 50 -15.08 -0.28 0.54
N LYS A 51 -15.12 -1.32 -0.29
CA LYS A 51 -15.46 -1.27 -1.73
C LYS A 51 -14.62 -0.25 -2.51
N ILE A 52 -13.37 -0.04 -2.08
CA ILE A 52 -12.45 0.89 -2.74
C ILE A 52 -11.95 0.21 -4.02
N LYS A 53 -12.22 0.81 -5.18
CA LYS A 53 -11.67 0.34 -6.46
C LYS A 53 -10.18 0.67 -6.51
N ILE A 54 -9.36 -0.37 -6.70
CA ILE A 54 -7.89 -0.31 -6.82
C ILE A 54 -7.48 -0.52 -8.27
#